data_AF-A0A521LJD4-F1
#
_entry.id   AF-A0A521LJD4-F1
#
_cell.length_a   1.000
_cell.length_b   1.000
_cell.length_c   1.000
_cell.angle_alpha   90.00
_cell.angle_beta   90.00
_cell.angle_gamma   90.00
#
_symmetry.space_group_name_H-M   'P 1'
#
loop_
_entity.id
_entity.type
_entity.pdbx_description
1 polymer ?
#
loop_
_entity_poly.entity_id
_entity_poly.type
_entity_poly.pdbx_seq_one_letter_code
_entity_poly.pdbx_strand_id
1 'polypeptide(L)'
;MTIMRRLSNWGEALPVPDAVSRMVIASLVGRTDRSLATQSPDAAAFAREMAAFPIALHTDAANAQHYEVPSAFFAQLLGPRRKYSCCYYAAPGDTLAFAEETALALTADHAGLADGQDILELGCGWGSLSLWMAEHYPDARIVAVSNSASQRAFIEEQARRHDFGNLRVVTADMNEFATEERFDRVVSVEMFEHMANWRALLGQVRGWLKPDGRLFIHVFAHARGCYRFDSADAGDWIAQHFFTGGLMPSATLAHQFPDLFAVEAEWRWSGEHYRATAEQWLENFDRNLPMIDPILREVYGSDAALWRRRWRLFFLATSGLFGHAGGNAWGVHHYRLSPT
;
A
#
# COMPACT_ATOMS: atom_id res chain seq x y z
N MET A 1 -26.94 6.23 -17.03
CA MET A 1 -26.95 7.45 -16.19
C MET A 1 -27.33 7.04 -14.77
N THR A 2 -26.37 6.43 -14.09
CA THR A 2 -26.65 5.26 -13.23
C THR A 2 -26.68 5.65 -11.76
N ILE A 3 -27.55 4.97 -11.01
CA ILE A 3 -27.85 5.08 -9.57
C ILE A 3 -26.62 5.31 -8.65
N MET A 4 -25.41 4.96 -9.09
CA MET A 4 -24.14 5.21 -8.38
C MET A 4 -23.76 6.69 -8.23
N ARG A 5 -24.14 7.58 -9.17
CA ARG A 5 -23.95 9.04 -8.99
C ARG A 5 -24.78 9.62 -7.84
N ARG A 6 -25.87 8.94 -7.45
CA ARG A 6 -26.70 9.35 -6.30
C ARG A 6 -26.17 8.83 -4.96
N LEU A 7 -25.36 7.76 -4.96
CA LEU A 7 -24.75 7.19 -3.76
C LEU A 7 -23.54 7.99 -3.26
N SER A 8 -22.73 8.55 -4.17
CA SER A 8 -21.64 9.47 -3.83
C SER A 8 -22.15 10.70 -3.06
N ASN A 9 -23.31 11.26 -3.44
CA ASN A 9 -23.96 12.33 -2.68
C ASN A 9 -24.67 11.86 -1.38
N TRP A 10 -24.98 10.57 -1.22
CA TRP A 10 -25.75 10.05 -0.08
C TRP A 10 -24.86 9.67 1.12
N GLY A 11 -23.67 9.12 0.89
CA GLY A 11 -22.73 8.74 1.95
C GLY A 11 -22.00 9.92 2.61
N GLU A 12 -21.89 11.05 1.89
CA GLU A 12 -21.18 12.23 2.37
C GLU A 12 -22.07 13.21 3.13
N ALA A 13 -23.38 13.22 2.88
CA ALA A 13 -24.31 14.20 3.42
C ALA A 13 -24.89 13.85 4.82
N LEU A 14 -25.00 12.56 5.16
CA LEU A 14 -25.57 12.09 6.43
C LEU A 14 -24.79 10.89 7.00
N PRO A 15 -24.68 10.74 8.33
CA PRO A 15 -24.09 9.54 8.93
C PRO A 15 -24.95 8.31 8.60
N VAL A 16 -24.39 7.39 7.82
CA VAL A 16 -25.04 6.11 7.46
C VAL A 16 -24.55 5.03 8.44
N PRO A 17 -25.44 4.19 9.00
CA PRO A 17 -25.03 3.08 9.85
C PRO A 17 -24.10 2.11 9.12
N ASP A 18 -23.05 1.63 9.79
CA ASP A 18 -22.05 0.72 9.21
C ASP A 18 -22.67 -0.52 8.55
N ALA A 19 -23.74 -1.07 9.13
CA ALA A 19 -24.44 -2.22 8.55
C ALA A 19 -24.95 -1.92 7.13
N VAL A 20 -25.49 -0.72 6.90
CA VAL A 20 -25.96 -0.28 5.58
C VAL A 20 -24.77 -0.05 4.65
N SER A 21 -23.72 0.62 5.13
CA SER A 21 -22.48 0.84 4.35
C SER A 21 -21.87 -0.49 3.88
N ARG A 22 -21.75 -1.47 4.78
CA ARG A 22 -21.23 -2.81 4.49
C ARG A 22 -22.08 -3.55 3.46
N MET A 23 -23.41 -3.45 3.54
CA MET A 23 -24.30 -4.04 2.52
C MET A 23 -24.09 -3.43 1.14
N VAL A 24 -23.94 -2.09 1.06
CA VAL A 24 -23.66 -1.40 -0.20
C VAL A 24 -22.30 -1.81 -0.76
N ILE A 25 -21.25 -1.80 0.08
CA ILE A 25 -19.90 -2.22 -0.27
C ILE A 25 -19.92 -3.66 -0.81
N ALA A 26 -20.53 -4.61 -0.09
CA ALA A 26 -20.62 -6.00 -0.54
C ALA A 26 -21.33 -6.14 -1.91
N SER A 27 -22.37 -5.34 -2.16
CA SER A 27 -23.05 -5.32 -3.47
C SER A 27 -22.15 -4.80 -4.59
N LEU A 28 -21.38 -3.73 -4.33
CA LEU A 28 -20.47 -3.13 -5.30
C LEU A 28 -19.28 -4.05 -5.59
N VAL A 29 -18.60 -4.52 -4.55
CA VAL A 29 -17.46 -5.44 -4.64
C VAL A 29 -17.86 -6.71 -5.39
N GLY A 30 -19.01 -7.31 -5.06
CA GLY A 30 -19.49 -8.50 -5.77
C GLY A 30 -19.84 -8.25 -7.24
N ARG A 31 -20.24 -7.03 -7.64
CA ARG A 31 -20.42 -6.68 -9.06
C ARG A 31 -19.08 -6.54 -9.77
N THR A 32 -18.12 -5.88 -9.15
CA THR A 32 -16.76 -5.72 -9.67
C THR A 32 -16.10 -7.08 -9.89
N ASP A 33 -16.15 -7.96 -8.90
CA ASP A 33 -15.62 -9.33 -8.99
C ASP A 33 -16.22 -10.10 -10.17
N ARG A 34 -17.56 -10.12 -10.29
CA ARG A 34 -18.24 -10.77 -11.43
C ARG A 34 -17.83 -10.17 -12.77
N SER A 35 -17.71 -8.85 -12.86
CA SER A 35 -17.25 -8.18 -14.08
C SER A 35 -15.83 -8.63 -14.45
N LEU A 36 -14.90 -8.62 -13.49
CA LEU A 36 -13.52 -9.05 -13.70
C LEU A 36 -13.40 -10.55 -14.00
N ALA A 37 -14.31 -11.38 -13.48
CA ALA A 37 -14.36 -12.81 -13.79
C ALA A 37 -14.82 -13.09 -15.23
N THR A 38 -15.67 -12.23 -15.81
CA THR A 38 -16.15 -12.36 -17.20
C THR A 38 -15.20 -11.78 -18.23
N GLN A 39 -14.34 -10.84 -17.85
CA GLN A 39 -13.30 -10.30 -18.72
C GLN A 39 -12.15 -11.32 -18.81
N SER A 40 -11.68 -11.63 -20.02
CA SER A 40 -10.46 -12.42 -20.18
C SER A 40 -9.30 -11.56 -19.67
N PRO A 41 -8.68 -11.88 -18.52
CA PRO A 41 -7.67 -11.01 -17.96
C PRO A 41 -6.39 -11.15 -18.77
N ASP A 42 -6.05 -10.15 -19.57
CA ASP A 42 -4.77 -10.09 -20.25
C ASP A 42 -3.85 -9.10 -19.51
N ALA A 43 -3.19 -9.62 -18.47
CA ALA A 43 -2.17 -8.88 -17.72
C ALA A 43 -1.04 -8.40 -18.65
N ALA A 44 -0.74 -9.11 -19.74
CA ALA A 44 0.26 -8.70 -20.71
C ALA A 44 -0.22 -7.49 -21.53
N ALA A 45 -1.49 -7.47 -21.95
CA ALA A 45 -2.09 -6.29 -22.59
C ALA A 45 -2.09 -5.09 -21.65
N PHE A 46 -2.49 -5.30 -20.40
CA PHE A 46 -2.46 -4.25 -19.38
C PHE A 46 -1.03 -3.70 -19.19
N ALA A 47 -0.03 -4.56 -19.06
CA ALA A 47 1.38 -4.15 -18.97
C ALA A 47 1.86 -3.35 -20.20
N ARG A 48 1.43 -3.74 -21.41
CA ARG A 48 1.74 -2.99 -22.65
C ARG A 48 1.07 -1.62 -22.69
N GLU A 49 -0.18 -1.54 -22.26
CA GLU A 49 -0.90 -0.26 -22.17
C GLU A 49 -0.23 0.68 -21.15
N MET A 50 0.15 0.13 -19.99
CA MET A 50 0.76 0.91 -18.91
C MET A 50 2.14 1.46 -19.28
N ALA A 51 2.84 0.84 -20.25
CA ALA A 51 4.12 1.32 -20.73
C ALA A 51 4.07 2.71 -21.40
N ALA A 52 2.87 3.18 -21.80
CA ALA A 52 2.67 4.51 -22.37
C ALA A 52 2.56 5.63 -21.33
N PHE A 53 2.44 5.30 -20.04
CA PHE A 53 2.33 6.25 -18.94
C PHE A 53 3.70 6.53 -18.30
N PRO A 54 3.86 7.64 -17.56
CA PRO A 54 4.99 7.81 -16.64
C PRO A 54 5.00 6.72 -15.55
N ILE A 55 6.10 6.62 -14.79
CA ILE A 55 6.23 5.64 -13.69
C ILE A 55 5.09 5.83 -12.69
N ALA A 56 4.88 7.05 -12.21
CA ALA A 56 3.77 7.40 -11.32
C ALA A 56 2.94 8.54 -11.93
N LEU A 57 1.63 8.45 -11.78
CA LEU A 57 0.68 9.48 -12.20
C LEU A 57 0.26 10.35 -11.02
N HIS A 58 0.05 11.64 -11.27
CA HIS A 58 -0.54 12.57 -10.31
C HIS A 58 0.16 12.59 -8.93
N THR A 59 1.50 12.57 -8.92
CA THR A 59 2.29 12.47 -7.68
C THR A 59 1.99 13.59 -6.70
N ASP A 60 1.77 14.82 -7.18
CA ASP A 60 1.37 15.96 -6.35
C ASP A 60 -0.01 15.78 -5.67
N ALA A 61 -0.98 15.19 -6.39
CA ALA A 61 -2.34 14.98 -5.85
C ALA A 61 -2.38 13.80 -4.87
N ALA A 62 -1.63 12.73 -5.13
CA ALA A 62 -1.44 11.63 -4.20
C ALA A 62 -0.75 12.10 -2.90
N ASN A 63 0.26 12.98 -3.05
CA ASN A 63 0.94 13.65 -1.93
C ASN A 63 -0.03 14.44 -1.05
N ALA A 64 -0.87 15.28 -1.64
CA ALA A 64 -1.84 16.10 -0.91
C ALA A 64 -2.92 15.26 -0.17
N GLN A 65 -3.37 14.14 -0.76
CA GLN A 65 -4.49 13.36 -0.20
C GLN A 65 -4.13 12.52 1.04
N HIS A 66 -2.91 11.98 1.13
CA HIS A 66 -2.52 11.07 2.22
C HIS A 66 -1.42 11.60 3.13
N TYR A 67 -0.52 12.43 2.59
CA TYR A 67 0.72 12.79 3.28
C TYR A 67 0.65 14.15 3.99
N GLU A 68 -0.45 14.90 3.80
CA GLU A 68 -0.81 16.08 4.61
C GLU A 68 -1.35 15.69 6.00
N VAL A 69 -1.76 14.43 6.18
CA VAL A 69 -2.22 13.94 7.49
C VAL A 69 -1.01 13.61 8.37
N PRO A 70 -0.87 14.24 9.56
CA PRO A 70 0.35 14.14 10.35
C PRO A 70 0.52 12.74 10.94
N SER A 71 1.77 12.36 11.26
CA SER A 71 2.06 11.04 11.86
C SER A 71 1.29 10.79 13.16
N ALA A 72 0.92 11.86 13.89
CA ALA A 72 0.09 11.80 15.09
C ALA A 72 -1.31 11.20 14.84
N PHE A 73 -1.88 11.35 13.65
CA PHE A 73 -3.13 10.69 13.27
C PHE A 73 -2.91 9.19 13.10
N PHE A 74 -1.92 8.83 12.27
CA PHE A 74 -1.53 7.43 12.06
C PHE A 74 -1.12 6.75 13.37
N ALA A 75 -0.65 7.52 14.33
CA ALA A 75 -0.32 7.03 15.65
C ALA A 75 -1.51 6.51 16.46
N GLN A 76 -2.71 7.02 16.18
CA GLN A 76 -3.95 6.61 16.83
C GLN A 76 -4.58 5.38 16.19
N LEU A 77 -4.29 5.12 14.91
CA LEU A 77 -4.99 4.08 14.13
C LEU A 77 -4.12 2.84 13.86
N LEU A 78 -2.83 3.02 13.62
CA LEU A 78 -1.88 1.94 13.33
C LEU A 78 -1.34 1.31 14.61
N GLY A 79 -0.66 0.17 14.47
CA GLY A 79 0.08 -0.42 15.57
C GLY A 79 1.40 0.33 15.86
N PRO A 80 2.21 -0.22 16.79
CA PRO A 80 3.47 0.38 17.22
C PRO A 80 4.47 0.61 16.08
N ARG A 81 4.47 -0.25 15.05
CA ARG A 81 5.39 -0.15 13.91
C ARG A 81 4.93 0.83 12.84
N ARG A 82 3.73 1.42 12.98
CA ARG A 82 3.15 2.35 11.98
C ARG A 82 3.05 1.72 10.60
N LYS A 83 2.73 0.41 10.53
CA LYS A 83 2.63 -0.30 9.26
C LYS A 83 1.30 0.03 8.59
N TYR A 84 1.32 0.98 7.66
CA TYR A 84 0.14 1.36 6.87
C TYR A 84 0.00 0.51 5.60
N SER A 85 -0.09 -0.80 5.80
CA SER A 85 -0.27 -1.83 4.75
C SER A 85 -0.75 -3.14 5.41
N CYS A 86 -1.16 -4.14 4.64
CA CYS A 86 -1.72 -5.40 5.14
C CYS A 86 -0.83 -6.06 6.21
N CYS A 87 -1.36 -6.29 7.41
CA CYS A 87 -0.67 -7.06 8.46
C CYS A 87 -0.90 -8.56 8.26
N TYR A 88 -0.29 -9.42 9.09
CA TYR A 88 -0.44 -10.87 9.00
C TYR A 88 -0.92 -11.43 10.33
N TYR A 89 -2.04 -12.14 10.30
CA TYR A 89 -2.70 -12.71 11.49
C TYR A 89 -2.51 -14.21 11.48
N ALA A 90 -1.70 -14.74 12.39
CA ALA A 90 -1.37 -16.16 12.46
C ALA A 90 -2.51 -16.97 13.11
N ALA A 91 -3.25 -16.35 14.04
CA ALA A 91 -4.39 -16.95 14.72
C ALA A 91 -5.57 -15.97 14.86
N PRO A 92 -6.81 -16.48 14.99
CA PRO A 92 -7.94 -15.65 15.37
C PRO A 92 -7.71 -14.96 16.72
N GLY A 93 -7.93 -13.65 16.78
CA GLY A 93 -7.75 -12.86 18.00
C GLY A 93 -6.36 -12.23 18.17
N ASP A 94 -5.44 -12.45 17.22
CA ASP A 94 -4.16 -11.75 17.19
C ASP A 94 -4.36 -10.22 17.19
N THR A 95 -3.58 -9.54 18.03
CA THR A 95 -3.58 -8.08 18.13
C THR A 95 -2.91 -7.44 16.91
N LEU A 96 -3.27 -6.20 16.59
CA LEU A 96 -2.63 -5.44 15.50
C LEU A 96 -1.11 -5.35 15.69
N ALA A 97 -0.63 -5.13 16.93
CA ALA A 97 0.79 -5.06 17.22
C ALA A 97 1.53 -6.37 16.87
N PHE A 98 0.96 -7.52 17.25
CA PHE A 98 1.50 -8.83 16.89
C PHE A 98 1.46 -9.06 15.36
N ALA A 99 0.37 -8.63 14.72
CA ALA A 99 0.18 -8.80 13.29
C ALA A 99 1.12 -7.92 12.45
N GLU A 100 1.46 -6.72 12.93
CA GLU A 100 2.48 -5.85 12.31
C GLU A 100 3.85 -6.53 12.34
N GLU A 101 4.29 -6.99 13.52
CA GLU A 101 5.58 -7.69 13.67
C GLU A 101 5.67 -8.95 12.81
N THR A 102 4.60 -9.76 12.82
CA THR A 102 4.55 -10.99 12.04
C THR A 102 4.63 -10.70 10.54
N ALA A 103 3.95 -9.66 10.07
CA ALA A 103 4.00 -9.25 8.67
C ALA A 103 5.39 -8.76 8.26
N LEU A 104 6.07 -7.98 9.11
CA LEU A 104 7.41 -7.47 8.85
C LEU A 104 8.44 -8.61 8.82
N ALA A 105 8.37 -9.55 9.77
CA ALA A 105 9.22 -10.73 9.80
C ALA A 105 9.04 -11.60 8.54
N LEU A 106 7.79 -11.88 8.14
CA LEU A 106 7.51 -12.62 6.90
C LEU A 106 7.95 -11.84 5.65
N THR A 107 7.82 -10.52 5.65
CA THR A 107 8.31 -9.68 4.55
C THR A 107 9.82 -9.81 4.41
N ALA A 108 10.56 -9.73 5.52
CA ALA A 108 12.00 -9.89 5.55
C ALA A 108 12.44 -11.29 5.08
N ASP A 109 11.78 -12.35 5.55
CA ASP A 109 12.06 -13.73 5.15
C ASP A 109 11.82 -13.96 3.65
N HIS A 110 10.64 -13.58 3.14
CA HIS A 110 10.31 -13.74 1.72
C HIS A 110 11.23 -12.92 0.82
N ALA A 111 11.62 -11.70 1.24
CA ALA A 111 12.60 -10.88 0.54
C ALA A 111 14.04 -11.42 0.65
N GLY A 112 14.30 -12.36 1.55
CA GLY A 112 15.64 -12.88 1.82
C GLY A 112 16.57 -11.80 2.36
N LEU A 113 16.05 -10.94 3.25
CA LEU A 113 16.81 -9.92 3.95
C LEU A 113 17.71 -10.57 5.00
N ALA A 114 18.93 -10.06 5.12
CA ALA A 114 19.89 -10.52 6.10
C ALA A 114 20.79 -9.36 6.52
N ASP A 115 21.41 -9.51 7.70
CA ASP A 115 22.37 -8.54 8.19
C ASP A 115 23.61 -8.45 7.28
N GLY A 116 24.24 -7.27 7.24
CA GLY A 116 25.38 -6.98 6.35
C GLY A 116 25.02 -6.70 4.88
N GLN A 117 23.74 -6.68 4.51
CA GLN A 117 23.30 -6.37 3.14
C GLN A 117 23.17 -4.86 2.89
N ASP A 118 23.38 -4.44 1.64
CA ASP A 118 22.91 -3.16 1.15
C ASP A 118 21.45 -3.29 0.69
N ILE A 119 20.53 -2.55 1.33
CA ILE A 119 19.09 -2.66 1.12
C ILE A 119 18.53 -1.31 0.65
N LEU A 120 17.79 -1.31 -0.46
CA LEU A 120 16.99 -0.18 -0.93
C LEU A 120 15.50 -0.47 -0.71
N GLU A 121 14.82 0.35 0.07
CA GLU A 121 13.36 0.30 0.25
C GLU A 121 12.70 1.42 -0.57
N LEU A 122 11.84 1.04 -1.51
CA LEU A 122 11.06 1.95 -2.33
C LEU A 122 9.66 2.12 -1.70
N GLY A 123 9.28 3.35 -1.39
CA GLY A 123 7.97 3.67 -0.81
C GLY A 123 7.88 3.33 0.67
N CYS A 124 8.78 3.87 1.50
CA CYS A 124 8.93 3.44 2.89
C CYS A 124 7.80 3.87 3.86
N GLY A 125 6.85 4.69 3.42
CA GLY A 125 5.74 5.16 4.25
C GLY A 125 6.21 5.79 5.57
N TRP A 126 5.63 5.36 6.69
CA TRP A 126 6.04 5.80 8.04
C TRP A 126 7.26 5.04 8.59
N GLY A 127 7.98 4.30 7.75
CA GLY A 127 9.23 3.59 8.07
C GLY A 127 9.04 2.29 8.84
N SER A 128 7.88 1.63 8.68
CA SER A 128 7.60 0.39 9.41
C SER A 128 8.63 -0.69 9.12
N LEU A 129 8.99 -0.89 7.85
CA LEU A 129 10.03 -1.84 7.47
C LEU A 129 11.42 -1.22 7.64
N SER A 130 11.63 0.06 7.31
CA SER A 130 12.92 0.74 7.46
C SER A 130 13.48 0.65 8.88
N LEU A 131 12.66 1.00 9.87
CA LEU A 131 13.06 0.99 11.28
C LEU A 131 13.19 -0.42 11.82
N TRP A 132 12.34 -1.34 11.35
CA TRP A 132 12.43 -2.76 11.72
C TRP A 132 13.73 -3.38 11.21
N MET A 133 14.10 -3.13 9.94
CA MET A 133 15.37 -3.56 9.37
C MET A 133 16.55 -2.93 10.12
N ALA A 134 16.48 -1.64 10.43
CA ALA A 134 17.55 -0.95 11.15
C ALA A 134 17.83 -1.56 12.54
N GLU A 135 16.77 -1.98 13.24
CA GLU A 135 16.84 -2.66 14.53
C GLU A 135 17.40 -4.09 14.42
N HIS A 136 16.96 -4.87 13.42
CA HIS A 136 17.27 -6.29 13.31
C HIS A 136 18.56 -6.60 12.54
N TYR A 137 19.03 -5.65 11.73
CA TYR A 137 20.20 -5.79 10.85
C TYR A 137 21.19 -4.63 11.07
N PRO A 138 21.88 -4.59 12.23
CA PRO A 138 22.76 -3.47 12.59
C PRO A 138 23.95 -3.26 11.64
N ASP A 139 24.42 -4.31 10.96
CA ASP A 139 25.53 -4.26 10.01
C ASP A 139 25.05 -4.03 8.55
N ALA A 140 23.75 -4.06 8.28
CA ALA A 140 23.19 -3.71 6.99
C ALA A 140 23.31 -2.21 6.70
N ARG A 141 23.21 -1.82 5.43
CA ARG A 141 23.11 -0.42 4.99
C ARG A 141 21.78 -0.20 4.30
N ILE A 142 20.91 0.58 4.91
CA ILE A 142 19.53 0.75 4.47
C ILE A 142 19.35 2.15 3.88
N VAL A 143 18.84 2.20 2.65
CA VAL A 143 18.39 3.42 1.99
C VAL A 143 16.89 3.32 1.78
N ALA A 144 16.11 4.16 2.44
CA ALA A 144 14.66 4.20 2.31
C ALA A 144 14.23 5.42 1.50
N VAL A 145 13.31 5.24 0.55
CA VAL A 145 12.81 6.31 -0.32
C VAL A 145 11.34 6.59 -0.02
N SER A 146 11.02 7.85 0.25
CA SER A 146 9.64 8.34 0.37
C SER A 146 9.47 9.58 -0.51
N ASN A 147 8.26 9.82 -1.01
CA ASN A 147 7.89 11.09 -1.64
C ASN A 147 7.55 12.18 -0.61
N SER A 148 7.47 11.86 0.68
CA SER A 148 7.03 12.76 1.74
C SER A 148 8.17 13.20 2.66
N ALA A 149 8.33 14.51 2.80
CA ALA A 149 9.26 15.12 3.75
C ALA A 149 8.85 14.87 5.21
N SER A 150 7.55 14.79 5.51
CA SER A 150 7.06 14.55 6.87
C SER A 150 7.31 13.11 7.33
N GLN A 151 7.20 12.14 6.42
CA GLN A 151 7.58 10.76 6.66
C GLN A 151 9.08 10.63 6.92
N ARG A 152 9.91 11.24 6.07
CA ARG A 152 11.36 11.29 6.29
C ARG A 152 11.71 11.85 7.66
N ALA A 153 11.18 13.01 8.01
CA ALA A 153 11.46 13.65 9.31
C ALA A 153 11.05 12.76 10.49
N PHE A 154 9.92 12.07 10.39
CA PHE A 154 9.50 11.11 11.41
C PHE A 154 10.50 9.95 11.55
N ILE A 155 10.90 9.34 10.44
CA ILE A 155 11.80 8.17 10.43
C ILE A 155 13.19 8.55 10.95
N GLU A 156 13.75 9.67 10.49
CA GLU A 156 15.06 10.16 10.97
C GLU A 156 15.04 10.45 12.47
N GLU A 157 13.95 11.01 13.00
CA GLU A 157 13.81 11.23 14.44
C GLU A 157 13.67 9.91 15.23
N GLN A 158 12.98 8.90 14.70
CA GLN A 158 12.96 7.56 15.33
C GLN A 158 14.35 6.92 15.29
N ALA A 159 15.03 6.94 14.14
CA ALA A 159 16.38 6.41 13.99
C ALA A 159 17.36 7.05 15.00
N ARG A 160 17.30 8.39 15.14
CA ARG A 160 18.09 9.14 16.13
C ARG A 160 17.74 8.77 17.57
N ARG A 161 16.46 8.51 17.89
CA ARG A 161 16.03 8.11 19.25
C ARG A 161 16.51 6.71 19.63
N HIS A 162 16.71 5.84 18.66
CA HIS A 162 17.13 4.46 18.85
C HIS A 162 18.61 4.22 18.49
N ASP A 163 19.38 5.29 18.22
CA ASP A 163 20.79 5.24 17.84
C ASP A 163 21.10 4.37 16.60
N PHE A 164 20.16 4.33 15.64
CA PHE A 164 20.34 3.60 14.39
C PHE A 164 21.23 4.39 13.42
N GLY A 165 22.48 3.94 13.26
CA GLY A 165 23.45 4.52 12.33
C GLY A 165 23.42 3.95 10.91
N ASN A 166 22.60 2.94 10.67
CA ASN A 166 22.55 2.13 9.44
C ASN A 166 21.42 2.53 8.47
N LEU A 167 20.59 3.52 8.82
CA LEU A 167 19.43 3.93 8.03
C LEU A 167 19.57 5.36 7.48
N ARG A 168 19.43 5.51 6.16
CA ARG A 168 19.33 6.80 5.47
C ARG A 168 17.99 6.90 4.74
N VAL A 169 17.31 8.04 4.89
CA VAL A 169 16.03 8.29 4.21
C VAL A 169 16.18 9.38 3.15
N VAL A 170 15.69 9.13 1.94
CA VAL A 170 15.72 10.04 0.80
C VAL A 170 14.30 10.47 0.46
N THR A 171 14.08 11.77 0.32
CA THR A 171 12.81 12.30 -0.19
C THR A 171 12.92 12.51 -1.70
N ALA A 172 12.15 11.77 -2.50
CA ALA A 172 12.16 11.88 -3.95
C ALA A 172 10.84 11.39 -4.59
N ASP A 173 10.46 11.99 -5.73
CA ASP A 173 9.44 11.45 -6.63
C ASP A 173 10.03 10.25 -7.38
N MET A 174 9.26 9.16 -7.53
CA MET A 174 9.73 7.96 -8.22
C MET A 174 9.94 8.16 -9.72
N ASN A 175 9.31 9.17 -10.34
CA ASN A 175 9.60 9.55 -11.72
C ASN A 175 11.00 10.16 -11.88
N GLU A 176 11.59 10.70 -10.80
CA GLU A 176 12.85 11.45 -10.84
C GLU A 176 13.99 10.76 -10.10
N PHE A 177 13.68 9.91 -9.11
CA PHE A 177 14.69 9.25 -8.29
C PHE A 177 15.61 8.38 -9.14
N ALA A 178 16.90 8.58 -8.97
CA ALA A 178 17.96 7.77 -9.53
C ALA A 178 19.12 7.68 -8.53
N THR A 179 19.88 6.59 -8.60
CA THR A 179 21.09 6.40 -7.80
C THR A 179 22.12 5.59 -8.58
N GLU A 180 23.39 5.88 -8.34
CA GLU A 180 24.52 5.08 -8.83
C GLU A 180 24.91 3.95 -7.85
N GLU A 181 24.31 3.93 -6.67
CA GLU A 181 24.52 2.86 -5.69
C GLU A 181 23.99 1.51 -6.20
N ARG A 182 24.49 0.43 -5.63
CA ARG A 182 24.04 -0.94 -5.94
C ARG A 182 23.67 -1.67 -4.66
N PHE A 183 22.60 -2.45 -4.71
CA PHE A 183 21.99 -3.08 -3.54
C PHE A 183 21.93 -4.60 -3.70
N ASP A 184 22.10 -5.31 -2.58
CA ASP A 184 21.85 -6.76 -2.50
C ASP A 184 20.34 -7.03 -2.55
N ARG A 185 19.54 -6.12 -1.99
CA ARG A 185 18.08 -6.21 -1.97
C ARG A 185 17.44 -4.88 -2.34
N VAL A 186 16.45 -4.95 -3.21
CA VAL A 186 15.47 -3.87 -3.36
C VAL A 186 14.14 -4.42 -2.86
N VAL A 187 13.46 -3.69 -1.99
CA VAL A 187 12.17 -4.08 -1.42
C VAL A 187 11.14 -2.98 -1.62
N SER A 188 9.89 -3.38 -1.80
CA SER A 188 8.76 -2.47 -1.94
C SER A 188 7.54 -3.09 -1.26
N VAL A 189 6.86 -2.31 -0.42
CA VAL A 189 5.65 -2.74 0.30
C VAL A 189 4.49 -1.79 -0.03
N GLU A 190 3.51 -2.29 -0.77
CA GLU A 190 2.29 -1.56 -1.21
C GLU A 190 2.58 -0.20 -1.88
N MET A 191 3.64 -0.13 -2.69
CA MET A 191 3.96 1.04 -3.51
C MET A 191 3.58 0.86 -4.98
N PHE A 192 3.73 -0.36 -5.52
CA PHE A 192 3.59 -0.64 -6.95
C PHE A 192 2.16 -0.41 -7.47
N GLU A 193 1.17 -0.40 -6.60
CA GLU A 193 -0.23 -0.06 -6.87
C GLU A 193 -0.42 1.43 -7.20
N HIS A 194 0.55 2.27 -6.83
CA HIS A 194 0.62 3.67 -7.21
C HIS A 194 1.46 3.91 -8.46
N MET A 195 2.15 2.88 -8.97
CA MET A 195 3.02 2.97 -10.12
C MET A 195 2.27 2.46 -11.35
N ALA A 196 2.06 3.32 -12.35
CA ALA A 196 1.46 2.92 -13.61
C ALA A 196 2.45 2.09 -14.43
N ASN A 197 3.62 2.64 -14.74
CA ASN A 197 4.58 2.00 -15.64
C ASN A 197 5.58 1.10 -14.90
N TRP A 198 5.14 -0.11 -14.55
CA TRP A 198 5.98 -1.12 -13.90
C TRP A 198 7.21 -1.46 -14.75
N ARG A 199 7.10 -1.49 -16.09
CA ARG A 199 8.24 -1.80 -16.97
C ARG A 199 9.38 -0.79 -16.80
N ALA A 200 9.05 0.50 -16.81
CA ALA A 200 10.06 1.56 -16.65
C ALA A 200 10.73 1.48 -15.27
N LEU A 201 9.93 1.31 -14.20
CA LEU A 201 10.46 1.19 -12.85
C LEU A 201 11.31 -0.07 -12.67
N LEU A 202 10.84 -1.24 -13.13
CA LEU A 202 11.63 -2.48 -13.08
C LEU A 202 12.94 -2.33 -13.86
N GLY A 203 12.93 -1.64 -15.00
CA GLY A 203 14.16 -1.33 -15.75
C GLY A 203 15.18 -0.54 -14.92
N GLN A 204 14.73 0.46 -14.16
CA GLN A 204 15.59 1.21 -13.24
C GLN A 204 16.07 0.34 -12.08
N VAL A 205 15.17 -0.41 -11.44
CA VAL A 205 15.49 -1.31 -10.31
C VAL A 205 16.54 -2.34 -10.70
N ARG A 206 16.44 -2.93 -11.90
CA ARG A 206 17.47 -3.83 -12.43
C ARG A 206 18.84 -3.17 -12.46
N GLY A 207 18.91 -1.89 -12.83
CA GLY A 207 20.13 -1.10 -12.80
C GLY A 207 20.67 -0.80 -11.41
N TRP A 208 19.84 -0.86 -10.36
CA TRP A 208 20.24 -0.63 -8.97
C TRP A 208 20.65 -1.92 -8.23
N LEU A 209 20.46 -3.09 -8.82
CA LEU A 209 20.82 -4.36 -8.20
C LEU A 209 22.29 -4.73 -8.45
N LYS A 210 22.93 -5.32 -7.44
CA LYS A 210 24.17 -6.10 -7.61
C LYS A 210 23.90 -7.36 -8.45
N PRO A 211 24.92 -8.05 -8.99
CA PRO A 211 24.72 -9.25 -9.83
C PRO A 211 23.83 -10.33 -9.21
N ASP A 212 23.99 -10.61 -7.91
CA ASP A 212 23.16 -11.57 -7.15
C ASP A 212 21.99 -10.89 -6.40
N GLY A 213 21.71 -9.64 -6.74
CA GLY A 213 20.66 -8.85 -6.13
C GLY A 213 19.28 -9.42 -6.40
N ARG A 214 18.33 -9.18 -5.49
CA ARG A 214 16.93 -9.57 -5.64
C ARG A 214 16.01 -8.38 -5.40
N LEU A 215 14.93 -8.33 -6.16
CA LEU A 215 13.80 -7.44 -5.92
C LEU A 215 12.71 -8.22 -5.19
N PHE A 216 12.14 -7.64 -4.14
CA PHE A 216 10.94 -8.12 -3.49
C PHE A 216 9.81 -7.11 -3.65
N ILE A 217 8.65 -7.59 -4.10
CA ILE A 217 7.42 -6.80 -4.23
C ILE A 217 6.35 -7.42 -3.33
N HIS A 218 5.87 -6.65 -2.36
CA HIS A 218 4.61 -6.89 -1.65
C HIS A 218 3.56 -5.95 -2.22
N VAL A 219 2.47 -6.53 -2.75
CA VAL A 219 1.44 -5.80 -3.49
C VAL A 219 0.08 -6.43 -3.25
N PHE A 220 -0.97 -5.63 -3.02
CA PHE A 220 -2.33 -6.15 -3.09
C PHE A 220 -2.75 -6.36 -4.54
N ALA A 221 -3.47 -7.44 -4.81
CA ALA A 221 -3.90 -7.78 -6.15
C ALA A 221 -5.26 -8.47 -6.16
N HIS A 222 -5.94 -8.37 -7.29
CA HIS A 222 -7.07 -9.22 -7.61
C HIS A 222 -6.56 -10.54 -8.23
N ALA A 223 -7.27 -11.64 -7.99
CA ALA A 223 -6.84 -12.97 -8.42
C ALA A 223 -6.70 -13.12 -9.95
N ARG A 224 -7.36 -12.26 -10.73
CA ARG A 224 -7.48 -12.42 -12.20
C ARG A 224 -7.27 -11.12 -12.96
N GLY A 225 -8.17 -10.16 -12.78
CA GLY A 225 -8.19 -8.87 -13.50
C GLY A 225 -7.17 -7.83 -13.00
N CYS A 226 -6.70 -7.00 -13.92
CA CYS A 226 -6.07 -5.70 -13.65
C CYS A 226 -7.07 -4.59 -14.01
N TYR A 227 -7.06 -3.48 -13.29
CA TYR A 227 -7.74 -2.25 -13.71
C TYR A 227 -7.09 -1.04 -13.07
N ARG A 228 -7.29 0.13 -13.65
CA ARG A 228 -6.87 1.40 -13.06
C ARG A 228 -7.99 1.99 -12.22
N PHE A 229 -7.60 2.69 -11.16
CA PHE A 229 -8.48 3.57 -10.43
C PHE A 229 -8.66 4.86 -11.25
N ASP A 230 -9.90 5.14 -11.65
CA ASP A 230 -10.20 6.26 -12.54
C ASP A 230 -10.86 7.40 -11.77
N SER A 231 -10.09 8.42 -11.42
CA SER A 231 -10.59 9.61 -10.74
C SER A 231 -11.53 10.46 -11.62
N ALA A 232 -11.56 10.23 -12.94
CA ALA A 232 -12.53 10.85 -13.85
C ALA A 232 -13.89 10.14 -13.80
N ASP A 233 -13.98 8.91 -13.28
CA ASP A 233 -15.26 8.27 -12.99
C ASP A 233 -15.81 8.79 -11.65
N ALA A 234 -16.89 9.57 -11.75
CA ALA A 234 -17.62 10.07 -10.59
C ALA A 234 -18.11 8.94 -9.64
N GLY A 235 -18.18 7.70 -10.11
CA GLY A 235 -18.55 6.50 -9.36
C GLY A 235 -17.39 5.79 -8.63
N ASP A 236 -16.13 6.11 -8.95
CA ASP A 236 -14.95 5.52 -8.30
C ASP A 236 -14.51 6.38 -7.11
N TRP A 237 -15.31 6.31 -6.04
CA TRP A 237 -15.11 7.12 -4.83
C TRP A 237 -13.76 6.86 -4.15
N ILE A 238 -13.26 5.63 -4.24
CA ILE A 238 -11.94 5.25 -3.70
C ILE A 238 -10.83 5.91 -4.53
N ALA A 239 -10.93 5.89 -5.86
CA ALA A 239 -9.99 6.61 -6.72
C ALA A 239 -9.98 8.12 -6.47
N GLN A 240 -11.13 8.73 -6.19
CA GLN A 240 -11.23 10.17 -5.98
C GLN A 240 -10.56 10.67 -4.70
N HIS A 241 -10.52 9.85 -3.64
CA HIS A 241 -10.12 10.31 -2.31
C HIS A 241 -8.92 9.56 -1.74
N PHE A 242 -8.70 8.30 -2.14
CA PHE A 242 -7.73 7.40 -1.52
C PHE A 242 -6.71 6.79 -2.50
N PHE A 243 -7.03 6.65 -3.79
CA PHE A 243 -6.12 6.01 -4.76
C PHE A 243 -6.08 6.73 -6.13
N THR A 244 -5.96 8.06 -6.12
CA THR A 244 -5.89 8.85 -7.36
C THR A 244 -4.71 8.39 -8.23
N GLY A 245 -5.01 7.91 -9.45
CA GLY A 245 -4.01 7.50 -10.42
C GLY A 245 -3.37 6.12 -10.16
N GLY A 246 -3.81 5.39 -9.13
CA GLY A 246 -3.34 4.04 -8.84
C GLY A 246 -3.99 2.97 -9.73
N LEU A 247 -3.65 1.72 -9.44
CA LEU A 247 -4.20 0.54 -10.10
C LEU A 247 -4.42 -0.60 -9.11
N MET A 248 -5.34 -1.49 -9.48
CA MET A 248 -5.46 -2.82 -8.92
C MET A 248 -4.77 -3.79 -9.88
N PRO A 249 -3.60 -4.36 -9.52
CA PRO A 249 -2.93 -5.33 -10.36
C PRO A 249 -3.61 -6.70 -10.25
N SER A 250 -3.27 -7.60 -11.17
CA SER A 250 -3.60 -9.01 -11.05
C SER A 250 -2.46 -9.78 -10.39
N ALA A 251 -2.79 -10.95 -9.84
CA ALA A 251 -1.82 -11.94 -9.35
C ALA A 251 -0.77 -12.39 -10.40
N THR A 252 -0.98 -12.09 -11.69
CA THR A 252 -0.09 -12.48 -12.79
C THR A 252 0.68 -11.31 -13.39
N LEU A 253 0.46 -10.07 -12.94
CA LEU A 253 1.09 -8.89 -13.54
C LEU A 253 2.62 -8.90 -13.40
N ALA A 254 3.16 -9.33 -12.25
CA ALA A 254 4.60 -9.44 -12.02
C ALA A 254 5.31 -10.39 -13.00
N HIS A 255 4.59 -11.38 -13.55
CA HIS A 255 5.11 -12.35 -14.53
C HIS A 255 5.21 -11.79 -15.96
N GLN A 256 4.74 -10.56 -16.21
CA GLN A 256 4.66 -9.98 -17.56
C GLN A 256 5.93 -9.23 -18.00
N PHE A 257 7.03 -9.37 -17.24
CA PHE A 257 8.31 -8.71 -17.49
C PHE A 257 9.51 -9.69 -17.53
N PRO A 258 9.41 -10.84 -18.24
CA PRO A 258 10.43 -11.91 -18.19
C PRO A 258 11.79 -11.49 -18.77
N ASP A 259 11.83 -10.46 -19.61
CA ASP A 259 13.06 -9.85 -20.16
C ASP A 259 13.80 -8.93 -19.16
N LEU A 260 13.18 -8.62 -18.03
CA LEU A 260 13.79 -7.84 -16.94
C LEU A 260 14.03 -8.69 -15.69
N PHE A 261 13.02 -9.48 -15.31
CA PHE A 261 13.04 -10.29 -14.10
C PHE A 261 12.33 -11.63 -14.27
N ALA A 262 12.85 -12.66 -13.62
CA ALA A 262 12.17 -13.93 -13.40
C ALA A 262 11.60 -13.97 -11.97
N VAL A 263 10.39 -14.50 -11.81
CA VAL A 263 9.80 -14.76 -10.50
C VAL A 263 10.45 -16.03 -9.93
N GLU A 264 11.29 -15.89 -8.90
CA GLU A 264 11.96 -17.03 -8.25
C GLU A 264 11.06 -17.70 -7.22
N ALA A 265 10.26 -16.91 -6.52
CA ALA A 265 9.34 -17.38 -5.51
C ALA A 265 8.15 -16.42 -5.41
N GLU A 266 6.98 -16.99 -5.12
CA GLU A 266 5.75 -16.24 -4.93
C GLU A 266 4.98 -16.76 -3.72
N TRP A 267 4.31 -15.84 -3.03
CA TRP A 267 3.44 -16.16 -1.90
C TRP A 267 2.14 -15.38 -2.02
N ARG A 268 1.09 -15.94 -1.42
CA ARG A 268 -0.22 -15.28 -1.36
C ARG A 268 -0.73 -15.28 0.07
N TRP A 269 -1.07 -14.10 0.55
CA TRP A 269 -1.83 -13.89 1.76
C TRP A 269 -3.31 -13.72 1.38
N SER A 270 -4.18 -14.42 2.11
CA SER A 270 -5.62 -14.24 1.96
C SER A 270 -5.99 -12.78 2.24
N GLY A 271 -6.96 -12.23 1.50
CA GLY A 271 -7.53 -10.92 1.80
C GLY A 271 -8.16 -10.84 3.20
N GLU A 272 -8.42 -11.98 3.84
CA GLU A 272 -8.80 -12.05 5.25
C GLU A 272 -7.83 -11.35 6.19
N HIS A 273 -6.52 -11.34 5.88
CA HIS A 273 -5.55 -10.60 6.67
C HIS A 273 -5.73 -9.10 6.54
N TYR A 274 -5.92 -8.57 5.33
CA TYR A 274 -6.15 -7.14 5.13
C TYR A 274 -7.52 -6.72 5.68
N ARG A 275 -8.53 -7.61 5.58
CA ARG A 275 -9.82 -7.42 6.26
C ARG A 275 -9.60 -7.21 7.76
N ALA A 276 -8.90 -8.12 8.42
CA ALA A 276 -8.62 -8.01 9.85
C ALA A 276 -7.81 -6.75 10.20
N THR A 277 -6.84 -6.37 9.37
CA THR A 277 -6.10 -5.10 9.52
C THR A 277 -7.04 -3.89 9.47
N ALA A 278 -7.91 -3.81 8.46
CA ALA A 278 -8.83 -2.70 8.31
C ALA A 278 -9.88 -2.62 9.44
N GLU A 279 -10.36 -3.77 9.94
CA GLU A 279 -11.26 -3.82 11.10
C GLU A 279 -10.59 -3.32 12.38
N GLN A 280 -9.33 -3.70 12.62
CA GLN A 280 -8.61 -3.21 13.81
C GLN A 280 -8.22 -1.73 13.68
N TRP A 281 -7.93 -1.22 12.48
CA TRP A 281 -7.78 0.21 12.25
C TRP A 281 -9.09 0.98 12.49
N LEU A 282 -10.23 0.42 12.05
CA LEU A 282 -11.55 1.00 12.31
C LEU A 282 -11.88 1.03 13.80
N GLU A 283 -11.62 -0.05 14.53
CA GLU A 283 -11.80 -0.10 15.99
C GLU A 283 -10.92 0.93 16.70
N ASN A 284 -9.64 1.04 16.30
CA ASN A 284 -8.73 2.03 16.84
C ASN A 284 -9.21 3.45 16.54
N PHE A 285 -9.71 3.70 15.33
CA PHE A 285 -10.28 4.99 14.92
C PHE A 285 -11.47 5.39 15.79
N ASP A 286 -12.38 4.45 16.08
CA ASP A 286 -13.53 4.70 16.96
C ASP A 286 -13.12 4.94 18.40
N ARG A 287 -12.24 4.09 18.94
CA ARG A 287 -11.76 4.19 20.31
C ARG A 287 -11.00 5.49 20.57
N ASN A 288 -10.20 5.93 19.60
CA ASN A 288 -9.31 7.08 19.73
C ASN A 288 -9.87 8.36 19.08
N LEU A 289 -11.16 8.36 18.72
CA LEU A 289 -11.82 9.51 18.08
C LEU A 289 -11.63 10.84 18.84
N PRO A 290 -11.64 10.89 20.20
CA PRO A 290 -11.35 12.13 20.92
C PRO A 290 -9.96 12.72 20.65
N MET A 291 -8.96 11.89 20.34
CA MET A 291 -7.61 12.32 19.98
C MET A 291 -7.47 12.63 18.49
N ILE A 292 -8.21 11.92 17.65
CA ILE A 292 -8.22 12.09 16.18
C ILE A 292 -8.95 13.38 15.78
N ASP A 293 -10.04 13.71 16.47
CA ASP A 293 -10.92 14.83 16.15
C ASP A 293 -10.22 16.20 16.05
N PRO A 294 -9.38 16.59 17.03
CA PRO A 294 -8.60 17.83 16.95
C PRO A 294 -7.69 17.85 15.73
N ILE A 295 -7.02 16.74 15.41
CA ILE A 295 -6.12 16.61 14.27
C ILE A 295 -6.88 16.80 12.96
N LEU A 296 -8.04 16.15 12.80
CA LEU A 296 -8.87 16.32 11.61
C LEU A 296 -9.38 17.75 11.46
N ARG A 297 -9.70 18.46 12.56
CA ARG A 297 -10.11 19.87 12.52
C ARG A 297 -8.96 20.79 12.12
N GLU A 298 -7.75 20.50 12.57
CA GLU A 298 -6.55 21.26 12.18
C GLU A 298 -6.24 21.09 10.69
N VAL A 299 -6.26 19.85 10.19
CA VAL A 299 -5.93 19.53 8.79
C VAL A 299 -7.04 19.97 7.82
N TYR A 300 -8.30 19.68 8.14
CA TYR A 300 -9.40 19.82 7.18
C TYR A 300 -10.36 20.98 7.48
N GLY A 301 -10.17 21.72 8.58
CA GLY A 301 -11.01 22.87 8.94
C GLY A 301 -12.50 22.54 9.00
N SER A 302 -13.31 23.25 8.22
CA SER A 302 -14.77 23.04 8.14
C SER A 302 -15.16 21.65 7.64
N ASP A 303 -14.28 20.98 6.90
CA ASP A 303 -14.56 19.69 6.27
C ASP A 303 -14.18 18.51 7.17
N ALA A 304 -13.70 18.74 8.38
CA ALA A 304 -13.26 17.68 9.30
C ALA A 304 -14.33 16.62 9.58
N ALA A 305 -15.60 17.02 9.68
CA ALA A 305 -16.71 16.09 9.88
C ALA A 305 -16.93 15.20 8.64
N LEU A 306 -16.76 15.76 7.44
CA LEU A 306 -16.82 15.02 6.19
C LEU A 306 -15.65 14.04 6.09
N TRP A 307 -14.42 14.51 6.30
CA TRP A 307 -13.23 13.67 6.26
C TRP A 307 -13.22 12.54 7.28
N ARG A 308 -13.79 12.75 8.48
CA ARG A 308 -14.04 11.66 9.43
C ARG A 308 -14.88 10.54 8.83
N ARG A 309 -15.97 10.89 8.11
CA ARG A 309 -16.81 9.90 7.42
C ARG A 309 -16.05 9.21 6.29
N ARG A 310 -15.23 9.96 5.56
CA ARG A 310 -14.38 9.40 4.49
C ARG A 310 -13.37 8.39 5.03
N TRP A 311 -12.65 8.72 6.11
CA TRP A 311 -11.73 7.79 6.77
C TRP A 311 -12.43 6.51 7.26
N ARG A 312 -13.61 6.66 7.87
CA ARG A 312 -14.42 5.51 8.27
C ARG A 312 -14.82 4.65 7.07
N LEU A 313 -15.32 5.27 6.01
CA LEU A 313 -15.74 4.57 4.79
C LEU A 313 -14.55 3.89 4.10
N PHE A 314 -13.36 4.48 4.13
CA PHE A 314 -12.13 3.86 3.65
C PHE A 314 -11.85 2.53 4.36
N PHE A 315 -11.85 2.50 5.70
CA PHE A 315 -11.61 1.24 6.44
C PHE A 315 -12.71 0.19 6.17
N LEU A 316 -13.98 0.61 6.12
CA LEU A 316 -15.09 -0.28 5.77
C LEU A 316 -14.96 -0.85 4.35
N ALA A 317 -14.56 -0.02 3.39
CA ALA A 317 -14.38 -0.41 2.00
C ALA A 317 -13.20 -1.38 1.84
N THR A 318 -12.07 -1.11 2.48
CA THR A 318 -10.91 -2.02 2.52
C THR A 318 -11.31 -3.37 3.12
N SER A 319 -12.00 -3.35 4.27
CA SER A 319 -12.51 -4.58 4.89
C SER A 319 -13.45 -5.38 3.97
N GLY A 320 -14.42 -4.70 3.35
CA GLY A 320 -15.39 -5.35 2.47
C GLY A 320 -14.77 -5.88 1.17
N LEU A 321 -13.79 -5.17 0.60
CA LEU A 321 -13.08 -5.58 -0.61
C LEU A 321 -12.25 -6.83 -0.37
N PHE A 322 -11.35 -6.78 0.61
CA PHE A 322 -10.44 -7.87 0.90
C PHE A 322 -11.12 -9.05 1.61
N GLY A 323 -12.25 -8.83 2.29
CA GLY A 323 -13.07 -9.90 2.86
C GLY A 323 -13.95 -10.64 1.85
N HIS A 324 -14.12 -10.10 0.64
CA HIS A 324 -15.04 -10.70 -0.33
C HIS A 324 -14.58 -12.09 -0.76
N ALA A 325 -15.56 -12.99 -0.93
CA ALA A 325 -15.34 -14.40 -1.25
C ALA A 325 -14.35 -15.12 -0.29
N GLY A 326 -14.34 -14.73 0.99
CA GLY A 326 -13.44 -15.30 2.01
C GLY A 326 -11.97 -14.96 1.75
N GLY A 327 -11.71 -13.77 1.20
CA GLY A 327 -10.36 -13.30 0.87
C GLY A 327 -9.71 -13.99 -0.32
N ASN A 328 -10.50 -14.60 -1.21
CA ASN A 328 -9.98 -15.29 -2.39
C ASN A 328 -9.95 -14.40 -3.64
N ALA A 329 -10.85 -13.43 -3.76
CA ALA A 329 -10.91 -12.56 -4.94
C ALA A 329 -9.82 -11.48 -4.90
N TRP A 330 -9.66 -10.81 -3.77
CA TRP A 330 -8.57 -9.87 -3.49
C TRP A 330 -7.70 -10.39 -2.36
N GLY A 331 -6.39 -10.23 -2.49
CA GLY A 331 -5.43 -10.65 -1.48
C GLY A 331 -4.11 -9.89 -1.64
N VAL A 332 -3.13 -10.26 -0.84
CA VAL A 332 -1.78 -9.70 -0.95
C VAL A 332 -0.85 -10.75 -1.54
N HIS A 333 -0.02 -10.32 -2.47
CA HIS A 333 0.92 -11.15 -3.18
C HIS A 333 2.34 -10.65 -2.92
N HIS A 334 3.21 -11.62 -2.70
CA HIS A 334 4.64 -11.39 -2.58
C HIS A 334 5.34 -12.04 -3.76
N TYR A 335 6.29 -11.32 -4.36
CA TYR A 335 7.14 -11.84 -5.42
C TYR A 335 8.59 -11.55 -5.09
N ARG A 336 9.43 -12.59 -5.05
CA ARG A 336 10.88 -12.44 -5.08
C ARG A 336 11.36 -12.66 -6.51
N LEU A 337 12.08 -11.68 -7.03
CA LEU A 337 12.43 -11.53 -8.43
C LEU A 337 13.95 -11.51 -8.58
N SER A 338 14.47 -12.25 -9.56
CA SER A 338 15.87 -12.17 -10.00
C SER A 338 16.00 -11.51 -11.36
N PRO A 339 17.00 -10.65 -11.57
CA PRO A 339 17.30 -10.08 -12.89
C PRO A 339 17.55 -11.18 -13.93
N THR A 340 17.02 -11.00 -15.15
CA THR A 340 17.24 -11.94 -16.28
C THR A 340 18.32 -11.52 -17.26
#